data_AF-A0A9D8Q1T5-F1
#
_entry.id   AF-A0A9D8Q1T5-F1
#
_cell.length_a   1.000
_cell.length_b   1.000
_cell.length_c   1.000
_cell.angle_alpha   90.00
_cell.angle_beta   90.00
_cell.angle_gamma   90.00
#
_symmetry.space_group_name_H-M   'P 1'
#
loop_
_entity.id
_entity.type
_entity.pdbx_description
1 polymer ?
#
loop_
_entity_poly.entity_id
_entity_poly.type
_entity_poly.pdbx_seq_one_letter_code
_entity_poly.pdbx_strand_id
1 'polypeptide(L)'
;MAIPAIIRAMRPHHWLKNGLVFVPILLNHDVFDVHAVAYGAIAFISFSLLASSIYLLNDIVDVEADRRHPTKCKRPLAAGEITKAQAYAMVPGL
;
A
#
# COMPACT_ATOMS: atom_id res chain seq x y z
N MET A 1 6.54 10.91 -16.54
CA MET A 1 5.27 10.95 -15.78
C MET A 1 5.22 9.73 -14.85
N ALA A 2 5.79 9.81 -13.66
CA ALA A 2 5.93 8.67 -12.74
C ALA A 2 4.78 8.54 -11.71
N ILE A 3 4.01 9.61 -11.47
CA ILE A 3 3.00 9.66 -10.39
C ILE A 3 1.91 8.58 -10.53
N PRO A 4 1.29 8.36 -11.71
CA PRO A 4 0.27 7.32 -11.84
C PRO A 4 0.82 5.90 -11.59
N ALA A 5 2.07 5.67 -11.99
CA ALA A 5 2.75 4.40 -11.80
C ALA A 5 3.09 4.15 -10.31
N ILE A 6 3.50 5.19 -9.59
CA ILE A 6 3.76 5.14 -8.15
C ILE A 6 2.48 4.81 -7.37
N ILE A 7 1.37 5.48 -7.66
CA ILE A 7 0.09 5.21 -7.00
C ILE A 7 -0.37 3.77 -7.28
N ARG A 8 -0.22 3.28 -8.53
CA ARG A 8 -0.48 1.88 -8.87
C ARG A 8 0.39 0.92 -8.07
N ALA A 9 1.67 1.25 -7.87
CA ALA A 9 2.62 0.43 -7.12
C ALA A 9 2.26 0.32 -5.63
N MET A 10 1.66 1.36 -5.03
CA MET A 10 1.15 1.34 -3.65
C MET A 10 -0.13 0.51 -3.46
N ARG A 11 -0.80 0.12 -4.56
CA ARG A 11 -2.02 -0.74 -4.54
C ARG A 11 -3.11 -0.25 -3.57
N PRO A 12 -3.61 1.00 -3.69
CA PRO A 12 -4.61 1.54 -2.77
C PRO A 12 -5.92 0.73 -2.72
N HIS A 13 -6.25 0.00 -3.78
CA HIS A 13 -7.40 -0.93 -3.81
C HIS A 13 -7.29 -2.06 -2.77
N HIS A 14 -6.09 -2.40 -2.28
CA HIS A 14 -5.91 -3.36 -1.20
C HIS A 14 -6.18 -2.78 0.19
N TRP A 15 -6.21 -1.45 0.34
CA TRP A 15 -6.39 -0.80 1.64
C TRP A 15 -7.78 -1.05 2.23
N LEU A 16 -8.78 -1.40 1.41
CA LEU A 16 -10.12 -1.74 1.89
C LEU A 16 -10.09 -2.87 2.94
N LYS A 17 -9.15 -3.82 2.83
CA LYS A 17 -8.97 -4.89 3.82
C LYS A 17 -8.56 -4.37 5.20
N ASN A 18 -7.86 -3.24 5.24
CA ASN A 18 -7.47 -2.60 6.49
C ASN A 18 -8.63 -1.85 7.15
N GLY A 19 -9.78 -1.72 6.48
CA GLY A 19 -11.00 -1.15 7.09
C GLY A 19 -11.47 -1.90 8.33
N LEU A 20 -11.01 -3.15 8.54
CA LEU A 20 -11.27 -3.93 9.75
C LEU A 20 -10.78 -3.24 11.03
N VAL A 21 -9.83 -2.30 10.95
CA VAL A 21 -9.40 -1.49 12.10
C VAL A 21 -10.53 -0.62 12.71
N PHE A 22 -11.61 -0.36 11.95
CA PHE A 22 -12.77 0.39 12.43
C PHE A 22 -13.83 -0.49 13.11
N VAL A 23 -13.72 -1.83 13.02
CA VAL A 23 -14.71 -2.74 13.62
C VAL A 23 -14.90 -2.49 15.12
N PRO A 24 -13.84 -2.32 15.94
CA PRO A 24 -14.00 -2.03 17.37
C PRO A 24 -14.78 -0.73 17.64
N ILE A 25 -14.54 0.32 16.84
CA ILE A 25 -15.23 1.62 16.97
C ILE A 25 -16.72 1.47 16.66
N LEU A 26 -17.06 0.69 15.64
CA LEU A 26 -18.46 0.41 15.28
C LEU A 26 -19.17 -0.40 16.36
N LEU A 27 -18.53 -1.43 16.91
CA LEU A 27 -19.12 -2.31 17.91
C LEU A 27 -19.29 -1.65 19.28
N ASN A 28 -18.42 -0.70 19.63
CA ASN A 28 -18.54 0.07 20.87
C ASN A 28 -19.48 1.28 20.76
N HIS A 29 -20.03 1.57 19.58
CA HIS A 29 -20.80 2.78 19.30
C HIS A 29 -20.02 4.11 19.50
N ASP A 30 -18.69 4.06 19.49
CA ASP A 30 -17.78 5.21 19.65
C ASP A 30 -17.65 6.06 18.36
N VAL A 31 -18.59 5.92 17.41
CA VAL A 31 -18.52 6.56 16.09
C VAL A 31 -18.59 8.10 16.15
N PHE A 32 -19.07 8.65 17.26
CA PHE A 32 -19.12 10.09 17.52
C PHE A 32 -17.99 10.57 18.45
N ASP A 33 -17.17 9.66 18.98
CA ASP A 33 -15.96 10.03 19.72
C ASP A 33 -14.86 10.41 18.71
N VAL A 34 -14.54 11.71 18.69
CA VAL A 34 -13.52 12.29 17.81
C VAL A 34 -12.15 11.64 18.05
N HIS A 35 -11.83 11.26 19.28
CA HIS A 35 -10.55 10.60 19.59
C HIS A 35 -10.54 9.18 19.03
N ALA A 36 -11.60 8.40 19.26
CA ALA A 36 -11.71 7.05 18.73
C ALA A 36 -11.59 7.02 17.20
N VAL A 37 -12.31 7.91 16.51
CA VAL A 37 -12.26 8.04 15.06
C VAL A 37 -10.88 8.49 14.57
N ALA A 38 -10.25 9.44 15.23
CA ALA A 38 -8.90 9.91 14.87
C ALA A 38 -7.86 8.79 15.01
N TYR A 39 -7.88 8.04 16.12
CA TYR A 39 -6.98 6.89 16.30
C TYR A 39 -7.26 5.79 15.28
N GLY A 40 -8.53 5.51 14.96
CA GLY A 40 -8.92 4.59 13.91
C GLY A 40 -8.39 5.01 12.53
N ALA A 41 -8.46 6.30 12.20
CA ALA A 41 -7.93 6.84 10.95
C ALA A 41 -6.40 6.74 10.87
N ILE A 42 -5.70 7.06 11.96
CA ILE A 42 -4.23 6.89 12.05
C ILE A 42 -3.87 5.42 11.86
N ALA A 43 -4.54 4.51 12.58
CA ALA A 43 -4.31 3.08 12.43
C ALA A 43 -4.54 2.63 10.98
N PHE A 44 -5.68 3.00 10.37
CA PHE A 44 -5.98 2.67 8.98
C PHE A 44 -4.88 3.12 8.01
N ILE A 45 -4.40 4.35 8.14
CA ILE A 45 -3.32 4.89 7.30
C ILE A 45 -2.02 4.12 7.56
N SER A 46 -1.64 3.90 8.82
CA SER A 46 -0.42 3.16 9.19
C SER A 46 -0.42 1.73 8.64
N PHE A 47 -1.51 0.98 8.82
CA PHE A 47 -1.65 -0.37 8.28
C PHE A 47 -1.62 -0.39 6.74
N SER A 48 -2.20 0.64 6.10
CA SER A 48 -2.21 0.77 4.63
C SER A 48 -0.83 1.09 4.06
N LEU A 49 -0.08 1.97 4.72
CA LEU A 49 1.29 2.29 4.37
C LEU A 49 2.23 1.09 4.62
N LEU A 50 2.06 0.38 5.73
CA LEU A 50 2.82 -0.84 6.02
C LEU A 50 2.56 -1.92 4.97
N ALA A 51 1.30 -2.19 4.63
CA ALA A 51 0.95 -3.14 3.58
C ALA A 51 1.55 -2.72 2.21
N SER A 52 1.50 -1.43 1.88
CA SER A 52 2.12 -0.89 0.66
C SER A 52 3.64 -1.08 0.66
N SER A 53 4.29 -0.91 1.82
CA SER A 53 5.73 -1.14 2.01
C SER A 53 6.11 -2.56 1.62
N ILE A 54 5.37 -3.55 2.15
CA ILE A 54 5.61 -4.97 1.89
C ILE A 54 5.41 -5.28 0.40
N TYR A 55 4.36 -4.72 -0.23
CA TYR A 55 4.15 -4.93 -1.67
C TYR A 55 5.25 -4.33 -2.54
N LEU A 56 5.74 -3.13 -2.20
CA LEU A 56 6.83 -2.48 -2.92
C LEU A 56 8.14 -3.27 -2.76
N LEU A 57 8.47 -3.69 -1.54
CA LEU A 57 9.66 -4.52 -1.28
C LEU A 57 9.60 -5.85 -2.04
N ASN A 58 8.45 -6.51 -2.04
CA ASN A 58 8.25 -7.74 -2.81
C ASN A 58 8.42 -7.49 -4.32
N ASP A 59 7.83 -6.42 -4.85
CA ASP A 59 7.97 -6.08 -6.26
C ASP A 59 9.43 -5.77 -6.64
N ILE A 60 10.23 -5.18 -5.73
CA ILE A 60 11.67 -4.94 -5.92
C ILE A 60 12.46 -6.24 -5.98
N VAL A 61 12.23 -7.15 -5.03
CA VAL A 61 12.91 -8.45 -4.95
C VAL A 61 12.54 -9.34 -6.14
N ASP A 62 11.26 -9.33 -6.53
CA ASP A 62 10.73 -10.22 -7.55
C ASP A 62 10.82 -9.66 -8.98
N VAL A 63 11.41 -8.46 -9.20
CA VAL A 63 11.25 -7.75 -10.48
C VAL A 63 11.72 -8.56 -11.69
N GLU A 64 12.84 -9.30 -11.58
CA GLU A 64 13.34 -10.12 -12.68
C GLU A 64 12.43 -11.32 -12.98
N ALA A 65 11.81 -11.89 -11.94
CA ALA A 65 10.84 -12.97 -12.10
C ALA A 65 9.52 -12.44 -12.68
N ASP A 66 9.04 -11.30 -12.18
CA ASP A 66 7.81 -10.66 -12.61
C ASP A 66 7.85 -10.24 -14.09
N ARG A 67 9.02 -9.84 -14.59
CA ARG A 67 9.24 -9.57 -16.03
C ARG A 67 8.93 -10.76 -16.93
N ARG A 68 9.16 -11.99 -16.45
CA ARG A 68 8.93 -13.24 -17.20
C ARG A 68 7.52 -13.80 -16.99
N HIS A 69 6.72 -13.23 -16.08
CA HIS A 69 5.39 -13.72 -15.75
C HIS A 69 4.33 -13.16 -16.73
N PRO A 70 3.37 -13.97 -17.21
CA PRO A 70 2.37 -13.54 -18.20
C PRO A 70 1.55 -12.30 -17.80
N THR A 71 1.25 -12.15 -16.50
CA THR A 71 0.44 -11.04 -15.96
C THR A 71 1.22 -10.05 -15.09
N LYS A 72 2.26 -10.49 -14.35
CA LYS A 72 3.00 -9.63 -13.41
C LYS A 72 4.02 -8.74 -14.12
N CYS A 73 4.32 -9.01 -15.40
CA CYS A 73 5.15 -8.15 -16.24
C CYS A 73 4.57 -6.73 -16.41
N LYS A 74 3.27 -6.55 -16.17
CA LYS A 74 2.56 -5.25 -16.21
C LYS A 74 2.67 -4.45 -14.91
N ARG A 75 3.34 -4.98 -13.89
CA ARG A 75 3.60 -4.23 -12.65
C ARG A 75 4.53 -3.05 -12.96
N PRO A 76 4.36 -1.88 -12.34
CA PRO A 76 5.15 -0.69 -12.65
C PRO A 76 6.67 -0.92 -12.65
N LEU A 77 7.19 -1.72 -11.71
CA LEU A 77 8.62 -2.02 -11.63
C LEU A 77 9.09 -3.01 -12.70
N ALA A 78 8.29 -4.05 -12.98
CA ALA A 78 8.60 -5.05 -14.00
C ALA A 78 8.53 -4.45 -15.42
N ALA A 79 7.53 -3.59 -15.66
CA ALA A 79 7.31 -2.86 -16.91
C ALA A 79 8.32 -1.71 -17.14
N GLY A 80 9.12 -1.35 -16.13
CA GLY A 80 10.07 -0.24 -16.21
C GLY A 80 9.44 1.15 -16.13
N GLU A 81 8.18 1.26 -15.69
CA GLU A 81 7.49 2.54 -15.46
C GLU A 81 8.10 3.33 -14.29
N ILE A 82 8.70 2.62 -13.32
CA ILE A 82 9.44 3.18 -12.18
C ILE A 82 10.77 2.43 -11.99
N THR A 83 11.77 3.09 -11.40
CA THR A 83 13.07 2.47 -11.09
C THR A 83 13.07 1.83 -9.71
N LYS A 84 14.00 0.88 -9.45
CA LYS A 84 14.21 0.31 -8.11
C LYS A 84 14.48 1.40 -7.07
N ALA A 85 15.27 2.42 -7.40
CA ALA A 85 15.55 3.54 -6.51
C ALA A 85 14.29 4.35 -6.16
N GLN A 86 13.43 4.62 -7.15
CA GLN A 86 12.13 5.27 -6.90
C GLN A 86 11.23 4.41 -6.03
N ALA A 87 11.20 3.09 -6.26
CA ALA A 87 10.41 2.18 -5.44
C ALA A 87 10.89 2.14 -3.99
N TYR A 88 12.21 2.08 -3.75
CA TYR A 88 12.80 2.16 -2.40
C TYR A 88 12.46 3.47 -1.68
N ALA A 89 12.60 4.61 -2.36
CA ALA A 89 12.27 5.92 -1.78
C ALA A 89 10.78 6.05 -1.41
N MET A 90 9.92 5.21 -1.99
CA MET A 90 8.48 5.20 -1.74
C MET A 90 8.05 4.16 -0.72
N VAL A 91 8.96 3.37 -0.13
CA VAL A 91 8.65 2.44 0.96
C VAL A 91 8.45 3.25 2.26
N PRO A 92 7.23 3.36 2.80
CA PRO A 92 7.02 4.09 4.05
C PRO A 92 7.81 3.47 5.21
N GLY A 93 8.66 4.25 5.87
CA GLY A 93 9.39 3.82 7.08
C GLY A 93 10.82 3.30 6.86
N LEU A 94 11.34 3.36 5.63
CA LEU A 94 12.77 3.36 5.31
C LEU A 94 13.22 4.80 5.01
#